data_AF-A0A1G8YX06-F1
#
_entry.id   AF-A0A1G8YX06-F1
#
_cell.length_a   1.000
_cell.length_b   1.000
_cell.length_c   1.000
_cell.angle_alpha   90.00
_cell.angle_beta   90.00
_cell.angle_gamma   90.00
#
_symmetry.space_group_name_H-M   'P 1'
#
loop_
_entity.id
_entity.type
_entity.pdbx_description
1 polymer ?
#
loop_
_entity_poly.entity_id
_entity_poly.type
_entity_poly.pdbx_seq_one_letter_code
_entity_poly.pdbx_strand_id
1 'polypeptide(L)'
;MQDPRLRFLAAAVLSLAAFASTAGAVAALVWWLLATPRTKTLPGPRVLIPLIAMIGVTALVSALEGGPGLSYFIRMTVILLLAAWAYAETREGDALSVAVWALGNRVGFEIGLIAEMGIGGLAVIREDIEHAQVAMALKGIRPGLRSIVPLAVTLIVTEIRRSDDIARLLAVRGYTFGGEICPEFRRDSKDLLASISAVFFGILSCLPLRDVFILLG
;
A
#
# COMPACT_ATOMS: atom_id res chain seq x y z
N MET A 1 -2.26 -9.30 -10.55
CA MET A 1 -3.34 -10.23 -10.14
C MET A 1 -4.65 -9.47 -10.18
N GLN A 2 -5.72 -10.03 -10.74
CA GLN A 2 -7.00 -9.30 -10.83
C GLN A 2 -7.85 -9.42 -9.56
N ASP A 3 -7.82 -10.56 -8.87
CA ASP A 3 -8.55 -10.74 -7.60
C ASP A 3 -7.83 -10.00 -6.45
N PRO A 4 -8.41 -8.91 -5.89
CA PRO A 4 -7.78 -8.12 -4.84
C PRO A 4 -7.60 -8.93 -3.55
N ARG A 5 -8.46 -9.91 -3.25
CA ARG A 5 -8.32 -10.75 -2.04
C ARG A 5 -7.02 -11.55 -2.10
N LEU A 6 -6.78 -12.20 -3.23
CA LEU A 6 -5.59 -13.00 -3.47
C LEU A 6 -4.32 -12.13 -3.53
N ARG A 7 -4.44 -10.92 -4.08
CA ARG A 7 -3.36 -9.95 -4.14
C ARG A 7 -2.95 -9.47 -2.74
N PHE A 8 -3.89 -9.01 -1.92
CA PHE A 8 -3.60 -8.56 -0.56
C PHE A 8 -3.10 -9.70 0.33
N LEU A 9 -3.66 -10.90 0.17
CA LEU A 9 -3.17 -12.10 0.87
C LEU A 9 -1.72 -12.42 0.47
N ALA A 10 -1.42 -12.47 -0.83
CA ALA A 10 -0.06 -12.71 -1.31
C ALA A 10 0.92 -11.65 -0.81
N ALA A 11 0.53 -10.37 -0.89
CA ALA A 11 1.34 -9.26 -0.39
C ALA A 11 1.59 -9.38 1.12
N ALA A 12 0.57 -9.71 1.93
CA ALA A 12 0.71 -9.89 3.37
C ALA A 12 1.65 -11.06 3.71
N VAL A 13 1.45 -12.22 3.08
CA VAL A 13 2.27 -13.42 3.31
C VAL A 13 3.72 -13.18 2.93
N LEU A 14 3.97 -12.59 1.75
CA LEU A 14 5.33 -12.32 1.27
C LEU A 14 6.01 -11.20 2.04
N SER A 15 5.26 -10.20 2.53
CA SER A 15 5.82 -9.15 3.39
C SER A 15 6.22 -9.72 4.75
N LEU A 16 5.41 -10.63 5.32
CA LEU A 16 5.74 -11.32 6.56
C LEU A 16 6.99 -12.19 6.38
N ALA A 17 7.07 -12.93 5.27
CA ALA A 17 8.25 -13.71 4.88
C ALA A 17 9.51 -12.83 4.75
N ALA A 18 9.40 -11.71 4.04
CA ALA A 18 10.48 -10.76 3.85
C ALA A 18 10.93 -10.09 5.15
N PHE A 19 9.99 -9.83 6.06
CA PHE A 19 10.30 -9.29 7.39
C PHE A 19 11.04 -10.33 8.25
N ALA A 20 10.56 -11.57 8.25
CA ALA A 20 11.09 -12.64 9.09
C ALA A 20 12.54 -13.01 8.74
N SER A 21 12.89 -13.12 7.45
CA SER A 21 14.23 -13.57 7.04
C SER A 21 14.74 -12.91 5.75
N THR A 22 16.06 -12.83 5.60
CA THR A 22 16.70 -12.39 4.34
C THR A 22 16.41 -13.35 3.20
N ALA A 23 16.43 -14.66 3.47
CA ALA A 23 16.05 -15.68 2.50
C ALA A 23 14.59 -15.49 2.04
N GLY A 24 13.69 -15.16 2.97
CA GLY A 24 12.29 -14.81 2.66
C GLY A 24 12.16 -13.54 1.83
N ALA A 25 12.99 -12.53 2.06
CA ALA A 25 13.00 -11.31 1.24
C ALA A 25 13.47 -11.61 -0.19
N VAL A 26 14.50 -12.43 -0.36
CA VAL A 26 14.96 -12.84 -1.70
C VAL A 26 13.92 -13.72 -2.40
N ALA A 27 13.34 -14.68 -1.70
CA ALA A 27 12.26 -15.52 -2.20
C ALA A 27 11.04 -14.69 -2.66
N ALA A 28 10.64 -13.70 -1.85
CA ALA A 28 9.56 -12.78 -2.17
C ALA A 28 9.89 -11.89 -3.36
N LEU A 29 11.14 -11.43 -3.49
CA LEU A 29 11.59 -10.65 -4.64
C LEU A 29 11.57 -11.49 -5.94
N VAL A 30 12.05 -12.72 -5.88
CA VAL A 30 12.03 -13.66 -7.02
C VAL A 30 10.59 -13.95 -7.43
N TRP A 31 9.72 -14.25 -6.46
CA TRP A 31 8.30 -14.44 -6.73
C TRP A 31 7.68 -13.20 -7.39
N TRP A 32 7.96 -12.02 -6.85
CA TRP A 32 7.43 -10.76 -7.36
C TRP A 32 7.86 -10.51 -8.81
N LEU A 33 9.12 -10.77 -9.17
CA LEU A 33 9.63 -10.67 -10.54
C LEU A 33 8.93 -11.65 -11.51
N LEU A 34 8.65 -12.88 -11.06
CA LEU A 34 7.99 -13.91 -11.86
C LEU A 34 6.49 -13.64 -12.05
N ALA A 35 5.82 -13.22 -10.98
CA ALA A 35 4.37 -13.00 -10.96
C ALA A 35 3.95 -11.64 -11.54
N THR A 36 4.89 -10.69 -11.64
CA THR A 36 4.61 -9.30 -12.07
C THR A 36 5.37 -8.94 -13.35
N PRO A 37 5.03 -9.51 -14.53
CA PRO A 37 5.72 -9.21 -15.78
C PRO A 37 5.47 -7.78 -16.31
N ARG A 38 4.64 -6.97 -15.65
CA ARG A 38 4.32 -5.58 -16.05
C ARG A 38 4.86 -4.59 -15.03
N THR A 39 6.09 -4.14 -15.22
CA THR A 39 6.73 -3.05 -14.46
C THR A 39 6.04 -1.68 -14.60
N LYS A 40 5.03 -1.56 -15.48
CA LYS A 40 4.28 -0.31 -15.71
C LYS A 40 3.38 0.11 -14.55
N THR A 41 3.21 -0.71 -13.52
CA THR A 41 2.36 -0.42 -12.35
C THR A 41 3.15 0.13 -11.17
N LEU A 42 4.48 0.25 -11.22
CA LEU A 42 5.23 0.84 -10.12
C LEU A 42 5.00 2.35 -10.01
N PRO A 43 5.01 2.92 -8.80
CA PRO A 43 5.01 4.37 -8.63
C PRO A 43 6.18 4.97 -9.42
N GLY A 44 5.95 6.15 -10.01
CA GLY A 44 6.95 6.79 -10.86
C GLY A 44 8.31 6.87 -10.16
N PRO A 45 9.43 6.75 -10.90
CA PRO A 45 10.77 6.67 -10.32
C PRO A 45 11.09 7.86 -9.40
N ARG A 46 10.46 9.02 -9.63
CA ARG A 46 10.56 10.21 -8.78
C ARG A 46 10.12 10.00 -7.33
N VAL A 47 9.20 9.08 -7.05
CA VAL A 47 8.71 8.79 -5.69
C VAL A 47 9.46 7.58 -5.11
N LEU A 48 9.74 6.58 -5.92
CA LEU A 48 10.39 5.34 -5.47
C LEU A 48 11.86 5.56 -5.08
N ILE A 49 12.61 6.38 -5.83
CA ILE A 49 14.03 6.70 -5.53
C ILE A 49 14.21 7.34 -4.15
N PRO A 50 13.49 8.42 -3.76
CA PRO A 50 13.68 9.03 -2.45
C PRO A 50 13.26 8.10 -1.30
N LEU A 51 12.22 7.27 -1.49
CA LEU A 51 11.83 6.25 -0.49
C LEU A 51 12.94 5.22 -0.27
N ILE A 52 13.52 4.68 -1.35
CA ILE A 52 14.65 3.74 -1.25
C ILE A 52 15.87 4.43 -0.66
N ALA A 53 16.14 5.69 -1.03
CA ALA A 53 17.24 6.46 -0.46
C ALA A 53 17.08 6.64 1.06
N MET A 54 15.87 6.95 1.52
CA MET A 54 15.57 7.04 2.96
C MET A 54 15.82 5.71 3.68
N ILE A 55 15.36 4.59 3.11
CA ILE A 55 15.67 3.25 3.64
C ILE A 55 17.18 3.01 3.65
N GLY A 56 17.89 3.41 2.58
CA GLY A 56 19.34 3.32 2.47
C GLY A 56 20.08 4.09 3.56
N VAL A 57 19.65 5.31 3.88
CA VAL A 57 20.22 6.10 4.98
C VAL A 57 20.02 5.38 6.31
N THR A 58 18.81 4.89 6.60
CA THR A 58 18.54 4.16 7.84
C THR A 58 19.35 2.86 7.94
N ALA A 59 19.54 2.16 6.81
CA ALA A 59 20.36 0.96 6.73
C ALA A 59 21.84 1.26 6.96
N LEU A 60 22.33 2.39 6.46
CA LEU A 60 23.71 2.84 6.66
C LEU A 60 23.96 3.18 8.14
N VAL A 61 23.04 3.93 8.77
CA VAL A 61 23.11 4.21 10.22
C VAL A 61 23.15 2.91 11.01
N SER A 62 22.27 1.96 10.70
CA SER A 62 22.27 0.65 11.35
C SER A 62 23.57 -0.13 11.15
N ALA A 63 24.21 -0.04 9.98
CA ALA A 63 25.50 -0.68 9.72
C ALA A 63 26.64 -0.03 10.53
N LEU A 64 26.63 1.30 10.69
CA LEU A 64 27.62 2.03 11.47
C LEU A 64 27.51 1.72 12.97
N GLU A 65 26.30 1.41 13.46
CA GLU A 65 26.05 0.96 14.83
C GLU A 65 26.40 -0.52 15.06
N GLY A 66 26.95 -1.22 14.06
CA GLY A 66 27.32 -2.64 14.13
C GLY A 66 26.15 -3.60 13.90
N GLY A 67 25.00 -3.09 13.45
CA GLY A 67 23.82 -3.88 13.10
C GLY A 67 23.85 -4.47 11.67
N PRO A 68 22.90 -5.36 11.34
CA PRO A 68 22.82 -6.01 10.03
C PRO A 68 22.20 -5.08 8.96
N GLY A 69 22.86 -3.96 8.66
CA GLY A 69 22.34 -2.91 7.79
C GLY A 69 22.00 -3.37 6.36
N LEU A 70 22.84 -4.23 5.75
CA LEU A 70 22.58 -4.77 4.41
C LEU A 70 21.34 -5.67 4.38
N SER A 71 21.18 -6.55 5.38
CA SER A 71 19.99 -7.39 5.53
C SER A 71 18.74 -6.53 5.69
N TYR A 72 18.80 -5.49 6.53
CA TYR A 72 17.70 -4.56 6.73
C TYR A 72 17.31 -3.84 5.43
N PHE A 73 18.29 -3.33 4.67
CA PHE A 73 18.06 -2.66 3.40
C PHE A 73 17.30 -3.55 2.41
N ILE A 74 17.74 -4.80 2.25
CA ILE A 74 17.10 -5.75 1.33
C ILE A 74 15.67 -6.04 1.77
N ARG A 75 15.43 -6.36 3.05
CA ARG A 75 14.09 -6.67 3.57
C ARG A 75 13.12 -5.51 3.37
N MET A 76 13.52 -4.30 3.75
CA MET A 76 12.66 -3.13 3.66
C MET A 76 12.40 -2.69 2.23
N THR A 77 13.39 -2.83 1.33
CA THR A 77 13.19 -2.54 -0.10
C THR A 77 12.19 -3.51 -0.72
N VAL A 78 12.29 -4.81 -0.40
CA VAL A 78 11.34 -5.82 -0.91
C VAL A 78 9.93 -5.57 -0.37
N ILE A 79 9.78 -5.27 0.93
CA ILE A 79 8.49 -4.92 1.53
C ILE A 79 7.89 -3.69 0.84
N LEU A 80 8.70 -2.65 0.60
CA LEU A 80 8.26 -1.45 -0.10
C LEU A 80 7.78 -1.77 -1.52
N LEU A 81 8.50 -2.60 -2.27
CA LEU A 81 8.13 -3.02 -3.64
C LEU A 81 6.83 -3.83 -3.65
N LEU A 82 6.67 -4.76 -2.72
CA LEU A 82 5.44 -5.55 -2.57
C LEU A 82 4.25 -4.66 -2.24
N ALA A 83 4.42 -3.71 -1.32
CA ALA A 83 3.39 -2.73 -0.98
C ALA A 83 3.04 -1.88 -2.21
N ALA A 84 4.03 -1.29 -2.87
CA ALA A 84 3.84 -0.47 -4.07
C ALA A 84 3.07 -1.23 -5.16
N TRP A 85 3.40 -2.50 -5.40
CA TRP A 85 2.67 -3.36 -6.32
C TRP A 85 1.24 -3.65 -5.88
N ALA A 86 1.03 -4.02 -4.61
CA ALA A 86 -0.29 -4.34 -4.08
C ALA A 86 -1.27 -3.16 -4.19
N TYR A 87 -0.77 -1.94 -3.93
CA TYR A 87 -1.57 -0.72 -4.00
C TYR A 87 -1.78 -0.20 -5.42
N ALA A 88 -0.80 -0.32 -6.31
CA ALA A 88 -0.91 0.25 -7.66
C ALA A 88 -1.97 -0.38 -8.56
N GLU A 89 -2.34 -1.64 -8.32
CA GLU A 89 -3.40 -2.33 -9.06
C GLU A 89 -4.78 -2.21 -8.37
N THR A 90 -4.91 -1.41 -7.30
CA THR A 90 -6.16 -1.24 -6.55
C THR A 90 -7.13 -0.36 -7.32
N ARG A 91 -8.35 -0.85 -7.52
CA ARG A 91 -9.46 -0.13 -8.12
C ARG A 91 -10.39 0.40 -7.04
N GLU A 92 -11.17 1.41 -7.41
CA GLU A 92 -12.24 1.92 -6.56
C GLU A 92 -13.22 0.78 -6.19
N GLY A 93 -13.48 0.64 -4.90
CA GLY A 93 -14.34 -0.38 -4.31
C GLY A 93 -13.61 -1.67 -3.92
N ASP A 94 -12.32 -1.85 -4.27
CA ASP A 94 -11.56 -3.05 -3.92
C ASP A 94 -11.33 -3.12 -2.40
N ALA A 95 -10.97 -2.02 -1.73
CA ALA A 95 -10.68 -2.07 -0.29
C ALA A 95 -11.96 -2.30 0.52
N LEU A 96 -13.06 -1.65 0.14
CA LEU A 96 -14.39 -1.94 0.69
C LEU A 96 -14.77 -3.42 0.53
N SER A 97 -14.64 -3.96 -0.68
CA SER A 97 -15.00 -5.34 -0.99
C SER A 97 -14.16 -6.35 -0.20
N VAL A 98 -12.85 -6.10 -0.08
CA VAL A 98 -11.93 -6.96 0.69
C VAL A 98 -12.20 -6.87 2.18
N ALA A 99 -12.47 -5.68 2.72
CA ALA A 99 -12.77 -5.49 4.13
C ALA A 99 -14.09 -6.18 4.53
N VAL A 100 -15.14 -6.04 3.72
CA VAL A 100 -16.42 -6.74 3.94
C VAL A 100 -16.26 -8.26 3.88
N TRP A 101 -15.44 -8.76 2.94
CA TRP A 101 -15.15 -10.19 2.89
C TRP A 101 -14.38 -10.69 4.12
N ALA A 102 -13.40 -9.93 4.62
CA ALA A 102 -12.54 -10.36 5.71
C ALA A 102 -13.18 -10.18 7.10
N LEU A 103 -13.96 -9.13 7.31
CA LEU A 103 -14.48 -8.70 8.62
C LEU A 103 -16.02 -8.72 8.69
N GLY A 104 -16.68 -9.16 7.63
CA GLY A 104 -18.14 -9.28 7.53
C GLY A 104 -18.85 -7.98 7.20
N ASN A 105 -20.18 -8.08 7.03
CA ASN A 105 -21.01 -6.99 6.51
C ASN A 105 -21.04 -5.73 7.39
N ARG A 106 -20.93 -5.83 8.73
CA ARG A 106 -21.01 -4.63 9.59
C ARG A 106 -19.67 -3.94 9.76
N VAL A 107 -18.75 -4.61 10.45
CA VAL A 107 -17.43 -4.05 10.81
C VAL A 107 -16.55 -3.88 9.57
N GLY A 108 -16.58 -4.85 8.65
CA GLY A 108 -15.84 -4.78 7.40
C GLY A 108 -16.35 -3.70 6.46
N PHE A 109 -17.66 -3.42 6.44
CA PHE A 109 -18.21 -2.32 5.66
C PHE A 109 -17.73 -0.97 6.19
N GLU A 110 -17.74 -0.75 7.50
CA GLU A 110 -17.29 0.54 8.06
C GLU A 110 -15.80 0.76 7.82
N ILE A 111 -14.96 -0.23 8.14
CA ILE A 111 -13.51 -0.13 7.93
C ILE A 111 -13.21 0.01 6.44
N GLY A 112 -13.89 -0.75 5.60
CA GLY A 112 -13.76 -0.71 4.16
C GLY A 112 -14.16 0.65 3.58
N LEU A 113 -15.27 1.22 4.05
CA LEU A 113 -15.76 2.52 3.61
C LEU A 113 -14.81 3.64 4.03
N ILE A 114 -14.29 3.60 5.26
CA ILE A 114 -13.28 4.55 5.74
C ILE A 114 -12.02 4.45 4.89
N ALA A 115 -11.55 3.23 4.59
CA ALA A 115 -10.38 3.01 3.74
C ALA A 115 -10.62 3.56 2.32
N GLU A 116 -11.79 3.30 1.74
CA GLU A 116 -12.14 3.75 0.39
C GLU A 116 -12.24 5.28 0.31
N MET A 117 -12.87 5.91 1.31
CA MET A 117 -12.94 7.37 1.41
C MET A 117 -11.54 7.98 1.58
N GLY A 118 -10.67 7.35 2.38
CA GLY A 118 -9.30 7.80 2.56
C GLY A 118 -8.46 7.70 1.28
N ILE A 119 -8.54 6.57 0.58
CA ILE A 119 -7.82 6.36 -0.69
C ILE A 119 -8.34 7.31 -1.78
N GLY A 120 -9.66 7.45 -1.90
CA GLY A 120 -10.30 8.38 -2.84
C GLY A 120 -9.93 9.83 -2.55
N GLY A 121 -9.94 10.24 -1.28
CA GLY A 121 -9.53 11.59 -0.86
C GLY A 121 -8.09 11.91 -1.28
N LEU A 122 -7.14 10.98 -1.10
CA LEU A 122 -5.76 11.16 -1.52
C LEU A 122 -5.60 11.36 -3.04
N ALA A 123 -6.43 10.68 -3.85
CA ALA A 123 -6.41 10.85 -5.30
C ALA A 123 -6.84 12.27 -5.71
N VAL A 124 -7.88 12.81 -5.08
CA VAL A 124 -8.42 14.13 -5.39
C VAL A 124 -7.55 15.26 -4.82
N ILE A 125 -6.94 15.06 -3.64
CA ILE A 125 -6.03 16.04 -3.02
C ILE A 125 -4.89 16.44 -3.97
N ARG A 126 -4.42 15.51 -4.81
CA ARG A 126 -3.39 15.82 -5.80
C ARG A 126 -3.84 16.90 -6.78
N GLU A 127 -5.04 16.78 -7.32
CA GLU A 127 -5.63 17.76 -8.23
C GLU A 127 -5.88 19.10 -7.52
N ASP A 128 -6.38 19.05 -6.28
CA ASP A 128 -6.58 20.23 -5.45
C ASP A 128 -5.26 20.99 -5.19
N ILE A 129 -4.15 20.28 -4.99
CA ILE A 129 -2.81 20.87 -4.84
C ILE A 129 -2.36 21.52 -6.16
N GLU A 130 -2.53 20.84 -7.29
CA GLU A 130 -2.15 21.39 -8.60
C GLU A 130 -2.94 22.69 -8.90
N HIS A 131 -4.25 22.70 -8.62
CA HIS A 131 -5.10 23.87 -8.79
C HIS A 131 -4.70 25.01 -7.85
N ALA A 132 -4.39 24.70 -6.59
CA ALA A 132 -3.93 25.69 -5.63
C ALA A 132 -2.56 26.28 -6.00
N GLN A 133 -1.65 25.47 -6.55
CA GLN A 133 -0.37 25.96 -7.07
C GLN A 133 -0.56 26.93 -8.24
N VAL A 134 -1.45 26.61 -9.18
CA VAL A 134 -1.81 27.51 -10.28
C VAL A 134 -2.42 28.81 -9.75
N ALA A 135 -3.33 28.74 -8.78
CA ALA A 135 -3.94 29.92 -8.18
C ALA A 135 -2.92 30.80 -7.42
N MET A 136 -1.94 30.20 -6.73
CA MET A 136 -0.85 30.92 -6.08
C MET A 136 0.05 31.64 -7.11
N ALA A 137 0.36 30.96 -8.21
CA ALA A 137 1.14 31.55 -9.31
C ALA A 137 0.40 32.75 -9.93
N LEU A 138 -0.91 32.64 -10.17
CA LEU A 138 -1.75 33.74 -10.68
C LEU A 138 -1.83 34.93 -9.72
N LYS A 139 -1.80 34.68 -8.40
CA LYS A 139 -1.79 35.73 -7.37
C LYS A 139 -0.39 36.29 -7.08
N GLY A 140 0.64 35.85 -7.78
CA GLY A 140 2.03 36.27 -7.56
C GLY A 140 2.59 35.85 -6.20
N ILE A 141 1.96 34.88 -5.53
CA ILE A 141 2.40 34.38 -4.22
C ILE A 141 3.56 33.41 -4.47
N ARG A 142 4.73 33.71 -3.91
CA ARG A 142 5.89 32.82 -4.01
C ARG A 142 5.66 31.57 -3.15
N PRO A 143 5.81 30.35 -3.70
CA PRO A 143 5.72 29.13 -2.91
C PRO A 143 6.83 29.13 -1.85
N GLY A 144 6.45 29.00 -0.59
CA GLY A 144 7.38 28.98 0.54
C GLY A 144 6.73 28.41 1.80
N LEU A 145 7.49 28.22 2.87
CA LEU A 145 6.97 27.64 4.13
C LEU A 145 5.72 28.36 4.65
N ARG A 146 5.63 29.68 4.45
CA ARG A 146 4.49 30.49 4.88
C ARG A 146 3.22 30.26 4.04
N SER A 147 3.34 29.76 2.81
CA SER A 147 2.20 29.41 1.96
C SER A 147 1.71 27.98 2.18
N ILE A 148 2.49 27.13 2.87
CA ILE A 148 2.09 25.74 3.21
C ILE A 148 0.93 25.74 4.20
N VAL A 149 1.00 26.58 5.24
CA VAL A 149 -0.05 26.65 6.26
C VAL A 149 -1.43 26.97 5.66
N PRO A 150 -1.62 28.06 4.89
CA PRO A 150 -2.93 28.37 4.30
C PRO A 150 -3.36 27.32 3.26
N LEU A 151 -2.43 26.73 2.51
CA LEU A 151 -2.73 25.62 1.60
C LEU A 151 -3.30 24.42 2.38
N ALA A 152 -2.61 23.99 3.44
CA ALA A 152 -3.00 22.87 4.29
C ALA A 152 -4.37 23.11 4.94
N VAL A 153 -4.59 24.31 5.49
CA VAL A 153 -5.89 24.70 6.07
C VAL A 153 -7.00 24.60 5.03
N THR A 154 -6.75 25.11 3.81
CA THR A 154 -7.73 25.06 2.72
C THR A 154 -8.05 23.62 2.34
N LEU A 155 -7.03 22.76 2.18
CA LEU A 155 -7.21 21.34 1.87
C LEU A 155 -8.01 20.62 2.97
N ILE A 156 -7.67 20.85 4.24
CA ILE A 156 -8.38 20.26 5.38
C ILE A 156 -9.85 20.68 5.39
N VAL A 157 -10.14 21.98 5.23
CA VAL A 157 -11.52 22.48 5.22
C VAL A 157 -12.30 21.92 4.03
N THR A 158 -11.69 21.84 2.84
CA THR A 158 -12.31 21.25 1.65
C THR A 158 -12.63 19.77 1.86
N GLU A 159 -11.71 19.01 2.46
CA GLU A 159 -11.91 17.57 2.70
C GLU A 159 -12.95 17.30 3.79
N ILE A 160 -13.02 18.14 4.84
CA ILE A 160 -14.08 18.07 5.86
C ILE A 160 -15.46 18.31 5.21
N ARG A 161 -15.59 19.31 4.34
CA ARG A 161 -16.85 19.60 3.64
C ARG A 161 -17.25 18.45 2.71
N ARG A 162 -16.30 17.93 1.93
CA ARG A 162 -16.52 16.77 1.05
C ARG A 162 -16.97 15.54 1.84
N SER A 163 -16.34 15.30 2.99
CA SER A 163 -16.71 14.20 3.88
C SER A 163 -18.12 14.38 4.46
N ASP A 164 -18.53 15.61 4.81
CA ASP A 164 -19.91 15.91 5.26
C ASP A 164 -20.93 15.64 4.14
N ASP A 165 -20.62 16.03 2.90
CA ASP A 165 -21.48 15.76 1.74
C ASP A 165 -21.64 14.24 1.50
N ILE A 166 -20.54 13.48 1.57
CA ILE A 166 -20.59 12.02 1.45
C ILE A 166 -21.40 11.41 2.60
N ALA A 167 -21.18 11.87 3.84
CA ALA A 167 -21.93 11.39 5.00
C ALA A 167 -23.44 11.65 4.87
N ARG A 168 -23.84 12.82 4.38
CA ARG A 168 -25.25 13.14 4.09
C ARG A 168 -25.83 12.24 3.01
N LEU A 169 -25.08 12.00 1.93
CA LEU A 169 -25.51 11.09 0.86
C LEU A 169 -25.71 9.66 1.37
N LEU A 170 -24.82 9.18 2.22
CA LEU A 170 -24.93 7.88 2.87
C LEU A 170 -26.16 7.82 3.80
N ALA A 171 -26.36 8.85 4.62
CA ALA A 171 -27.50 8.94 5.52
C ALA A 171 -28.85 8.95 4.77
N VAL A 172 -28.96 9.70 3.66
CA VAL A 172 -30.17 9.73 2.81
C VAL A 172 -30.43 8.37 2.16
N ARG A 173 -29.37 7.60 1.86
CA ARG A 173 -29.48 6.22 1.35
C ARG A 173 -29.79 5.20 2.45
N GLY A 174 -29.98 5.63 3.69
CA GLY A 174 -30.31 4.77 4.83
C GLY A 174 -29.10 4.12 5.51
N TYR A 175 -27.87 4.52 5.16
CA TYR A 175 -26.67 4.06 5.88
C TYR A 175 -26.49 4.89 7.15
N THR A 176 -26.86 4.32 8.29
CA THR A 176 -26.67 4.93 9.62
C THR A 176 -25.63 4.22 10.47
N PHE A 177 -25.48 2.90 10.31
CA PHE A 177 -24.49 2.07 10.99
C PHE A 177 -24.31 0.74 10.25
N GLY A 178 -23.08 0.40 9.85
CA GLY A 178 -22.81 -0.72 8.95
C GLY A 178 -23.51 -0.62 7.59
N GLY A 179 -23.34 -1.65 6.78
CA GLY A 179 -23.97 -1.75 5.47
C GLY A 179 -23.98 -3.20 4.98
N GLU A 180 -24.60 -3.44 3.84
CA GLU A 180 -24.46 -4.71 3.13
C GLU A 180 -24.07 -4.39 1.70
N ILE A 181 -23.00 -5.04 1.26
CA ILE A 181 -22.57 -5.05 -0.13
C ILE A 181 -22.38 -6.50 -0.49
N CYS A 182 -22.79 -6.89 -1.69
CA CYS A 182 -22.45 -8.19 -2.27
C CYS A 182 -21.19 -7.99 -3.11
N PRO A 183 -20.00 -8.28 -2.58
CA PRO A 183 -18.77 -7.95 -3.27
C PRO A 183 -18.53 -8.96 -4.40
N GLU A 184 -18.43 -8.47 -5.63
CA GLU A 184 -18.18 -9.28 -6.81
C GLU A 184 -16.68 -9.32 -7.11
N PHE A 185 -16.09 -10.53 -7.10
CA PHE A 185 -14.67 -10.70 -7.39
C PHE A 185 -14.50 -11.40 -8.73
N ARG A 186 -13.77 -10.74 -9.63
CA ARG A 186 -13.38 -11.37 -10.88
C ARG A 186 -12.14 -12.21 -10.65
N ARG A 187 -12.31 -13.53 -10.71
CA ARG A 187 -11.20 -14.49 -10.64
C ARG A 187 -10.70 -14.87 -12.01
N ASP A 188 -9.40 -14.74 -12.23
CA ASP A 188 -8.71 -15.43 -13.31
C ASP A 188 -7.99 -16.68 -12.74
N SER A 189 -7.93 -17.76 -13.53
CA SER A 189 -7.28 -19.01 -13.11
C SER A 189 -5.78 -18.81 -12.85
N LYS A 190 -5.17 -17.83 -13.52
CA LYS A 190 -3.77 -17.42 -13.31
C LYS A 190 -3.54 -16.78 -11.94
N ASP A 191 -4.54 -16.09 -11.39
CA ASP A 191 -4.43 -15.45 -10.07
C ASP A 191 -4.37 -16.48 -8.95
N LEU A 192 -5.10 -17.60 -9.11
CA LEU A 192 -5.07 -18.70 -8.15
C LEU A 192 -3.69 -19.35 -8.09
N LEU A 193 -3.11 -19.68 -9.25
CA LEU A 193 -1.76 -20.26 -9.33
C LEU A 193 -0.72 -19.32 -8.74
N ALA A 194 -0.81 -18.03 -9.05
CA ALA A 194 0.08 -17.03 -8.50
C ALA A 194 -0.08 -16.94 -6.97
N SER A 195 -1.30 -16.97 -6.42
CA SER A 195 -1.52 -16.92 -4.97
C SER A 195 -1.02 -18.16 -4.25
N ILE A 196 -1.26 -19.35 -4.80
CA ILE A 196 -0.74 -20.61 -4.25
C ILE A 196 0.79 -20.58 -4.25
N SER A 197 1.42 -20.12 -5.33
CA SER A 197 2.88 -19.98 -5.36
C SER A 197 3.38 -18.96 -4.33
N ALA A 198 2.68 -17.85 -4.09
CA ALA A 198 3.06 -16.88 -3.07
C ALA A 198 3.06 -17.51 -1.66
N VAL A 199 2.02 -18.28 -1.34
CA VAL A 199 1.92 -19.04 -0.09
C VAL A 199 3.03 -20.08 0.00
N PHE A 200 3.33 -20.78 -1.10
CA PHE A 200 4.43 -21.74 -1.14
C PHE A 200 5.80 -21.08 -0.87
N PHE A 201 6.11 -19.96 -1.52
CA PHE A 201 7.35 -19.20 -1.25
C PHE A 201 7.39 -18.64 0.17
N GLY A 202 6.24 -18.19 0.71
CA GLY A 202 6.11 -17.78 2.10
C GLY A 202 6.42 -18.92 3.07
N ILE A 203 5.80 -20.09 2.90
CA ILE A 203 6.05 -21.27 3.74
C ILE A 203 7.50 -21.75 3.59
N LEU A 204 8.03 -21.82 2.36
CA LEU A 204 9.41 -22.21 2.10
C LEU A 204 10.42 -21.30 2.81
N SER A 205 10.10 -20.00 2.94
CA SER A 205 10.94 -19.06 3.69
C SER A 205 10.84 -19.18 5.22
N CYS A 206 9.74 -19.75 5.72
CA CYS A 206 9.54 -20.07 7.13
C CYS A 206 10.12 -21.44 7.49
N LEU A 207 10.36 -22.33 6.51
CA LEU A 207 11.06 -23.57 6.75
C LEU A 207 12.50 -23.23 7.20
N PRO A 208 12.89 -23.65 8.41
CA PRO A 208 14.19 -23.32 8.95
C PRO A 208 15.26 -24.02 8.12
N LEU A 209 15.95 -23.30 7.22
CA LEU A 209 17.36 -23.57 6.90
C LEU A 209 18.26 -23.20 8.11
N ARG A 210 17.75 -23.40 9.33
CA ARG A 210 18.27 -22.82 10.57
C ARG A 210 19.34 -23.72 11.22
N ASP A 211 19.58 -24.91 10.69
CA ASP A 211 20.55 -25.85 11.25
C ASP A 211 21.89 -25.94 10.50
N VAL A 212 22.11 -25.19 9.41
CA VAL A 212 23.37 -25.29 8.64
C VAL A 212 24.30 -24.08 8.78
N PHE A 213 23.78 -22.88 9.04
CA PHE A 213 24.62 -21.66 9.01
C PHE A 213 25.01 -21.06 10.36
N ILE A 214 24.57 -21.63 11.49
CA ILE A 214 25.02 -21.19 12.83
C ILE A 214 26.26 -21.98 13.32
N LEU A 215 26.77 -22.96 12.55
CA LEU A 215 27.90 -23.82 12.94
C LEU A 215 29.22 -23.56 12.18
N LEU A 216 29.30 -22.48 11.40
CA LEU A 216 30.55 -21.97 10.83
C LEU A 216 30.75 -20.54 11.32
N GLY A 217 31.23 -20.45 12.56
CA GLY A 217 31.90 -19.26 13.08
C GLY A 217 33.27 -19.06 12.45
#